data_AF-A0A428R5V6-F1
#
_entry.id   AF-A0A428R5V6-F1
#
_cell.length_a   1.000
_cell.length_b   1.000
_cell.length_c   1.000
_cell.angle_alpha   90.00
_cell.angle_beta   90.00
_cell.angle_gamma   90.00
#
_symmetry.space_group_name_H-M   'P 1'
#
loop_
_entity.id
_entity.type
_entity.pdbx_description
1 polymer ?
#
loop_
_entity_poly.entity_id
_entity_poly.type
_entity_poly.pdbx_seq_one_letter_code
_entity_poly.pdbx_strand_id
1 'polypeptide(L)'
;MKTSAFISIFSAAIAFASAIPQASNVPKVVSAPIDGYEITPMKWTGQVDKRSENITLEGTLEEITVKAREINPYFGASSSVEKRGEGIDYLQGIDGYCGLDDGPYKCARVSCSWDSAIWLCNDNDTPLRAPCKDLGPFAAKIREDCMSSGWSEPMTQGQLFSDEGNRNAIVGKDSC
;
A
#
# COMPACT_ATOMS: atom_id res chain seq x y z
N MET A 1 51.17 -43.26 51.81
CA MET A 1 50.38 -42.12 52.33
C MET A 1 50.88 -40.83 51.69
N LYS A 2 50.20 -40.33 50.66
CA LYS A 2 50.16 -38.90 50.26
C LYS A 2 48.84 -38.69 49.53
N THR A 3 47.86 -38.15 50.24
CA THR A 3 46.59 -37.66 49.70
C THR A 3 46.81 -36.23 49.20
N SER A 4 46.49 -35.97 47.94
CA SER A 4 46.39 -34.60 47.41
C SER A 4 45.01 -34.44 46.82
N ALA A 5 44.18 -33.67 47.53
CA ALA A 5 42.87 -33.23 47.08
C ALA A 5 43.03 -31.99 46.20
N PHE A 6 42.49 -32.03 44.99
CA PHE A 6 42.35 -30.85 44.12
C PHE A 6 40.89 -30.41 44.13
N ILE A 7 40.66 -29.22 44.69
CA ILE A 7 39.38 -28.51 44.64
C ILE A 7 39.35 -27.77 43.30
N SER A 8 38.51 -28.21 42.36
CA SER A 8 38.25 -27.49 41.11
C SER A 8 36.94 -26.74 41.22
N ILE A 9 37.02 -25.42 41.15
CA ILE A 9 35.91 -24.47 41.30
C ILE A 9 35.14 -24.43 39.97
N PHE A 10 33.84 -24.73 39.98
CA PHE A 10 32.96 -24.50 38.83
C PHE A 10 32.62 -23.00 38.75
N SER A 11 33.21 -22.28 37.79
CA SER A 11 32.75 -20.94 37.42
C SER A 11 31.49 -21.06 36.56
N ALA A 12 30.33 -20.81 37.16
CA ALA A 12 29.09 -20.61 36.42
C ALA A 12 29.11 -19.22 35.77
N ALA A 13 29.37 -19.16 34.47
CA ALA A 13 29.15 -17.94 33.68
C ALA A 13 27.65 -17.80 33.43
N ILE A 14 27.01 -16.84 34.10
CA ILE A 14 25.63 -16.43 33.82
C ILE A 14 25.67 -15.64 32.50
N ALA A 15 25.34 -16.31 31.40
CA ALA A 15 25.11 -15.64 30.13
C ALA A 15 23.77 -14.91 30.20
N PHE A 16 23.81 -13.59 30.40
CA PHE A 16 22.66 -12.73 30.13
C PHE A 16 22.50 -12.64 28.60
N ALA A 17 21.63 -13.47 28.05
CA ALA A 17 21.13 -13.27 26.69
C ALA A 17 20.30 -11.98 26.68
N SER A 18 20.90 -10.89 26.21
CA SER A 18 20.13 -9.70 25.82
C SER A 18 19.36 -10.07 24.56
N ALA A 19 18.06 -10.32 24.69
CA ALA A 19 17.18 -10.42 23.54
C ALA A 19 17.17 -9.05 22.86
N ILE A 20 17.83 -8.94 21.70
CA ILE A 20 17.65 -7.82 20.79
C ILE A 20 16.17 -7.86 20.37
N PRO A 21 15.37 -6.80 20.60
CA PRO A 21 14.03 -6.77 20.05
C PRO A 21 14.15 -6.81 18.52
N GLN A 22 13.78 -7.93 17.92
CA GLN A 22 13.57 -8.00 16.48
C GLN A 22 12.40 -7.08 16.16
N ALA A 23 12.62 -6.13 15.25
CA ALA A 23 11.52 -5.39 14.65
C ALA A 23 10.51 -6.42 14.11
N SER A 24 9.30 -6.40 14.64
CA SER A 24 8.25 -7.33 14.24
C SER A 24 7.89 -7.04 12.78
N ASN A 25 8.25 -7.93 11.86
CA ASN A 25 7.74 -7.95 10.48
C ASN A 25 6.27 -8.41 10.42
N VAL A 26 5.46 -8.14 11.46
CA VAL A 26 4.02 -8.40 11.41
C VAL A 26 3.46 -7.38 10.42
N PRO A 27 2.86 -7.81 9.29
CA PRO A 27 2.19 -6.90 8.39
C PRO A 27 1.17 -6.11 9.23
N LYS A 28 1.22 -4.77 9.20
CA LYS A 28 0.15 -3.95 9.79
C LYS A 28 -1.15 -4.51 9.19
N VAL A 29 -2.01 -5.11 10.01
CA VAL A 29 -3.31 -5.61 9.55
C VAL A 29 -4.12 -4.36 9.21
N VAL A 30 -4.09 -3.97 7.94
CA VAL A 30 -4.84 -2.84 7.42
C VAL A 30 -6.31 -3.26 7.48
N SER A 31 -7.08 -2.68 8.40
CA SER A 31 -8.52 -2.85 8.43
C SER A 31 -9.10 -2.31 7.13
N ALA A 32 -10.04 -3.04 6.52
CA ALA A 32 -10.73 -2.53 5.34
C ALA A 32 -11.41 -1.19 5.64
N PRO A 33 -11.51 -0.29 4.66
CA PRO A 33 -12.16 1.00 4.84
C PRO A 33 -13.67 0.87 5.15
N ILE A 34 -14.26 -0.30 4.88
CA ILE A 34 -15.67 -0.62 5.11
C ILE A 34 -15.75 -1.98 5.82
N ASP A 35 -16.61 -2.07 6.84
CA ASP A 35 -16.90 -3.32 7.53
C ASP A 35 -17.42 -4.39 6.56
N GLY A 36 -16.91 -5.61 6.70
CA GLY A 36 -17.29 -6.73 5.83
C GLY A 36 -16.53 -6.80 4.50
N TYR A 37 -15.69 -5.82 4.19
CA TYR A 37 -14.77 -5.89 3.06
C TYR A 37 -13.43 -6.52 3.49
N GLU A 38 -12.77 -7.16 2.55
CA GLU A 38 -11.42 -7.68 2.72
C GLU A 38 -10.42 -6.81 1.95
N ILE A 39 -9.28 -6.49 2.58
CA ILE A 39 -8.15 -5.90 1.88
C ILE A 39 -7.35 -6.99 1.18
N THR A 40 -7.21 -6.89 -0.13
CA THR A 40 -6.32 -7.73 -0.93
C THR A 40 -5.17 -6.90 -1.51
N PRO A 41 -4.05 -7.53 -1.90
CA PRO A 41 -2.99 -6.83 -2.59
C PRO A 41 -3.51 -6.21 -3.89
N MET A 42 -3.22 -4.92 -4.11
CA MET A 42 -3.48 -4.31 -5.40
C MET A 42 -2.50 -4.90 -6.43
N LYS A 43 -3.02 -5.28 -7.59
CA LYS A 43 -2.20 -5.68 -8.74
C LYS A 43 -2.12 -4.54 -9.74
N TRP A 44 -0.90 -4.11 -10.01
CA TRP A 44 -0.61 -3.22 -11.13
C TRP A 44 -0.10 -4.03 -12.30
N THR A 45 -0.71 -3.83 -13.46
CA THR A 45 -0.23 -4.40 -14.73
C THR A 45 0.09 -3.30 -15.72
N GLY A 46 1.35 -3.22 -16.14
CA GLY A 46 1.80 -2.22 -17.10
C GLY A 46 3.21 -2.50 -17.63
N GLN A 47 3.68 -1.62 -18.50
CA GLN A 47 5.02 -1.68 -19.06
C GLN A 47 5.98 -0.89 -18.18
N VAL A 48 7.12 -1.49 -17.84
CA VAL A 48 8.20 -0.79 -17.12
C VAL A 48 9.16 -0.09 -18.09
N ASP A 49 9.22 -0.54 -19.34
CA ASP A 49 9.83 0.15 -20.46
C ASP A 49 8.86 0.14 -21.64
N LYS A 50 8.79 1.21 -22.45
CA LYS A 50 7.83 1.30 -23.58
C LYS A 50 7.94 0.16 -24.60
N ARG A 51 9.06 -0.56 -24.60
CA ARG A 51 9.32 -1.71 -25.48
C ARG A 51 9.22 -3.05 -24.77
N SER A 52 8.97 -3.08 -23.46
CA SER A 52 8.82 -4.32 -22.70
C SER A 52 7.40 -4.88 -22.81
N GLU A 53 7.27 -6.18 -22.52
CA GLU A 53 5.96 -6.76 -22.23
C GLU A 53 5.38 -6.15 -20.95
N ASN A 54 4.07 -6.30 -20.78
CA ASN A 54 3.41 -5.95 -19.54
C ASN A 54 3.83 -6.93 -18.45
N ILE A 55 4.19 -6.41 -17.28
CA ILE A 55 4.42 -7.20 -16.07
C ILE A 55 3.31 -6.92 -15.07
N THR A 56 3.13 -7.81 -14.11
CA THR A 56 2.26 -7.58 -12.95
C THR A 56 3.10 -7.48 -11.69
N LEU A 57 2.88 -6.41 -10.93
CA LEU A 57 3.48 -6.17 -9.63
C LEU A 57 2.37 -5.99 -8.59
N GLU A 58 2.60 -6.52 -7.38
CA GLU A 58 1.70 -6.33 -6.25
C GLU A 58 2.22 -5.25 -5.31
N GLY A 59 1.32 -4.47 -4.71
CA GLY A 59 1.65 -3.44 -3.72
C GLY A 59 0.90 -2.14 -3.96
N THR A 60 1.16 -1.12 -3.15
CA THR A 60 0.68 0.23 -3.45
C THR A 60 1.43 0.79 -4.65
N LEU A 61 0.90 1.85 -5.24
CA LEU A 61 1.54 2.51 -6.37
C LEU A 61 2.94 3.03 -6.03
N GLU A 62 3.17 3.52 -4.81
CA GLU A 62 4.49 3.93 -4.32
C GLU A 62 5.46 2.74 -4.27
N GLU A 63 5.02 1.60 -3.74
CA GLU A 63 5.81 0.35 -3.70
C GLU A 63 6.10 -0.18 -5.12
N ILE A 64 5.12 -0.10 -6.02
CA ILE A 64 5.25 -0.50 -7.42
C ILE A 64 6.30 0.35 -8.12
N THR A 65 6.39 1.65 -7.87
CA THR A 65 7.47 2.46 -8.46
C THR A 65 8.83 2.05 -7.97
N VAL A 66 8.97 1.69 -6.69
CA VAL A 66 10.24 1.16 -6.17
C VAL A 66 10.60 -0.14 -6.90
N LYS A 67 9.68 -1.11 -6.96
CA LYS A 67 9.87 -2.40 -7.64
C LYS A 67 10.14 -2.24 -9.15
N ALA A 68 9.43 -1.34 -9.82
CA ALA A 68 9.63 -1.06 -11.23
C ALA A 68 11.00 -0.39 -11.49
N ARG A 69 11.49 0.44 -10.57
CA ARG A 69 12.81 1.08 -10.68
C ARG A 69 13.98 0.11 -10.48
N GLU A 70 13.77 -1.00 -9.79
CA GLU A 70 14.76 -2.10 -9.74
C GLU A 70 14.94 -2.74 -11.13
N ILE A 71 13.90 -2.72 -11.97
CA ILE A 71 13.93 -3.26 -13.34
C ILE A 71 14.41 -2.20 -14.34
N ASN A 72 13.88 -0.99 -14.25
CA ASN A 72 14.26 0.15 -15.09
C ASN A 72 14.39 1.42 -14.24
N PRO A 73 15.61 1.92 -13.98
CA PRO A 73 15.81 3.10 -13.12
C PRO A 73 15.16 4.38 -13.66
N TYR A 74 14.76 4.41 -14.94
CA TYR A 74 14.05 5.53 -15.56
C TYR A 74 12.52 5.44 -15.47
N PHE A 75 11.97 4.42 -14.81
CA PHE A 75 10.53 4.29 -14.62
C PHE A 75 9.98 5.51 -13.85
N GLY A 76 9.00 6.18 -14.45
CA GLY A 76 8.39 7.41 -13.93
C GLY A 76 9.29 8.65 -14.00
N ALA A 77 10.47 8.60 -14.66
CA ALA A 77 11.36 9.77 -14.77
C ALA A 77 10.82 10.85 -15.72
N SER A 78 9.90 10.50 -16.62
CA SER A 78 9.23 11.45 -17.50
C SER A 78 7.82 11.83 -17.04
N SER A 79 7.29 11.18 -16.02
CA SER A 79 5.97 11.53 -15.51
C SER A 79 6.09 12.73 -14.58
N SER A 80 5.08 13.59 -14.58
CA SER A 80 4.91 14.71 -13.66
C SER A 80 4.88 14.30 -12.17
N VAL A 81 5.04 13.01 -11.87
CA VAL A 81 5.22 12.39 -10.55
C VAL A 81 6.29 13.09 -9.72
N GLU A 82 7.32 13.68 -10.36
CA GLU A 82 8.38 14.38 -9.62
C GLU A 82 7.96 15.72 -8.99
N LYS A 83 6.78 16.29 -9.32
CA LYS A 83 6.54 17.72 -9.01
C LYS A 83 5.32 18.18 -8.22
N ARG A 84 4.28 17.39 -7.90
CA ARG A 84 3.19 17.88 -7.00
C ARG A 84 2.44 16.75 -6.28
N GLY A 85 1.98 17.06 -5.06
CA GLY A 85 0.71 16.63 -4.45
C GLY A 85 0.36 15.14 -4.41
N GLU A 86 0.69 14.48 -3.30
CA GLU A 86 0.58 13.04 -3.12
C GLU A 86 -0.84 12.44 -3.30
N GLY A 87 -0.89 11.17 -3.70
CA GLY A 87 -2.11 10.42 -4.05
C GLY A 87 -2.63 10.71 -5.46
N ILE A 88 -3.34 11.83 -5.65
CA ILE A 88 -4.06 12.13 -6.90
C ILE A 88 -3.11 12.40 -8.07
N ASP A 89 -2.06 13.21 -7.86
CA ASP A 89 -1.13 13.53 -8.94
C ASP A 89 -0.32 12.29 -9.36
N TYR A 90 -0.09 11.38 -8.39
CA TYR A 90 0.55 10.10 -8.66
C TYR A 90 -0.32 9.22 -9.56
N LEU A 91 -1.62 9.09 -9.25
CA LEU A 91 -2.57 8.34 -10.08
C LEU A 91 -2.61 8.88 -11.52
N GLN A 92 -2.56 10.19 -11.70
CA GLN A 92 -2.56 10.81 -13.03
C GLN A 92 -1.25 10.60 -13.80
N GLY A 93 -0.14 10.37 -13.10
CA GLY A 93 1.19 10.25 -13.69
C GLY A 93 1.64 8.82 -13.99
N ILE A 94 0.92 7.79 -13.54
CA ILE A 94 1.28 6.39 -13.76
C ILE A 94 0.43 5.75 -14.87
N ASP A 95 1.13 5.16 -15.84
CA ASP A 95 0.52 4.31 -16.84
C ASP A 95 0.28 2.89 -16.28
N GLY A 96 -0.71 2.19 -16.83
CA GLY A 96 -1.04 0.82 -16.45
C GLY A 96 -2.40 0.69 -15.76
N TYR A 97 -2.68 -0.55 -15.35
CA TYR A 97 -3.98 -0.95 -14.81
C TYR A 97 -3.84 -1.37 -13.36
N CYS A 98 -4.73 -0.87 -12.52
CA CYS A 98 -4.91 -1.27 -11.14
C CYS A 98 -6.06 -2.28 -11.08
N GLY A 99 -5.89 -3.36 -10.32
CA GLY A 99 -6.89 -4.40 -10.27
C GLY A 99 -6.88 -5.25 -9.01
N LEU A 100 -7.97 -6.01 -8.87
CA LEU A 100 -8.22 -7.01 -7.85
C LEU A 100 -8.57 -8.32 -8.56
N ASP A 101 -8.03 -9.44 -8.10
CA ASP A 101 -8.26 -10.75 -8.73
C ASP A 101 -9.67 -11.29 -8.51
N ASP A 102 -10.44 -10.71 -7.58
CA ASP A 102 -11.74 -11.24 -7.18
C ASP A 102 -12.65 -10.15 -6.62
N GLY A 103 -13.91 -10.53 -6.38
CA GLY A 103 -14.95 -9.79 -5.67
C GLY A 103 -16.11 -10.76 -5.34
N PRO A 104 -17.21 -10.32 -4.71
CA PRO A 104 -17.48 -8.97 -4.19
C PRO A 104 -16.78 -8.70 -2.85
N TYR A 105 -16.94 -7.48 -2.33
CA TYR A 105 -16.45 -7.03 -1.02
C TYR A 105 -14.92 -7.08 -0.89
N LYS A 106 -14.20 -6.82 -1.99
CA LYS A 106 -12.75 -6.72 -1.98
C LYS A 106 -12.34 -5.28 -2.21
N CYS A 107 -11.42 -4.78 -1.40
CA CYS A 107 -10.76 -3.51 -1.62
C CYS A 107 -9.26 -3.73 -1.68
N ALA A 108 -8.55 -2.87 -2.40
CA ALA A 108 -7.10 -2.86 -2.42
C ALA A 108 -6.62 -1.44 -2.16
N ARG A 109 -5.61 -1.30 -1.29
CA ARG A 109 -4.99 0.00 -1.03
C ARG A 109 -4.11 0.36 -2.24
N VAL A 110 -4.53 1.38 -2.98
CA VAL A 110 -3.89 1.80 -4.22
C VAL A 110 -2.76 2.77 -3.94
N SER A 111 -2.98 3.73 -3.05
CA SER A 111 -1.98 4.72 -2.63
C SER A 111 -2.16 4.98 -1.14
N CYS A 112 -1.07 5.26 -0.43
CA CYS A 112 -1.08 5.63 0.98
C CYS A 112 0.03 6.64 1.23
N SER A 113 -0.33 7.87 1.60
CA SER A 113 0.64 8.83 2.10
C SER A 113 0.03 9.91 2.99
N TRP A 114 0.85 10.51 3.87
CA TRP A 114 0.40 11.44 4.93
C TRP A 114 -0.78 10.92 5.75
N ASP A 115 -0.74 9.64 6.13
CA ASP A 115 -1.86 8.94 6.77
C ASP A 115 -3.20 9.01 6.00
N SER A 116 -3.17 9.25 4.69
CA SER A 116 -4.32 9.26 3.80
C SER A 116 -4.17 8.19 2.73
N ALA A 117 -5.17 7.32 2.62
CA ALA A 117 -5.19 6.25 1.64
C ALA A 117 -6.31 6.42 0.63
N ILE A 118 -6.03 5.89 -0.57
CA ILE A 118 -6.98 5.71 -1.65
C ILE A 118 -7.15 4.21 -1.84
N TRP A 119 -8.39 3.72 -1.77
CA TRP A 119 -8.72 2.33 -2.04
C TRP A 119 -9.52 2.21 -3.34
N LEU A 120 -9.23 1.17 -4.12
CA LEU A 120 -10.08 0.67 -5.19
C LEU A 120 -10.87 -0.52 -4.66
N CYS A 121 -12.19 -0.49 -4.78
CA CYS A 121 -13.07 -1.53 -4.29
C CYS A 121 -13.90 -2.14 -5.41
N ASN A 122 -14.06 -3.47 -5.33
CA ASN A 122 -14.74 -4.32 -6.27
C ASN A 122 -15.93 -5.02 -5.60
N ASP A 123 -17.12 -4.61 -6.00
CA ASP A 123 -18.39 -5.19 -5.56
C ASP A 123 -18.98 -6.17 -6.58
N ASN A 124 -18.29 -6.38 -7.71
CA ASN A 124 -18.69 -7.39 -8.68
C ASN A 124 -18.22 -8.77 -8.22
N ASP A 125 -18.82 -9.81 -8.78
CA ASP A 125 -18.42 -11.22 -8.62
C ASP A 125 -17.29 -11.66 -9.58
N THR A 126 -16.60 -10.70 -10.20
CA THR A 126 -15.56 -10.94 -11.20
C THR A 126 -14.34 -10.06 -10.96
N PRO A 127 -13.14 -10.45 -11.47
CA PRO A 127 -11.94 -9.65 -11.33
C PRO A 127 -12.13 -8.23 -11.87
N LEU A 128 -11.63 -7.24 -11.14
CA LEU A 128 -11.70 -5.84 -11.54
C LEU A 128 -10.35 -5.38 -12.10
N ARG A 129 -10.39 -4.71 -13.24
CA ARG A 129 -9.22 -4.08 -13.85
C ARG A 129 -9.60 -2.72 -14.42
N ALA A 130 -9.01 -1.67 -13.89
CA ALA A 130 -9.25 -0.30 -14.32
C ALA A 130 -7.92 0.41 -14.59
N PRO A 131 -7.83 1.33 -15.57
CA PRO A 131 -6.68 2.23 -15.66
C PRO A 131 -6.47 2.94 -14.33
N CYS A 132 -5.24 2.91 -13.77
CA CYS A 132 -4.99 3.51 -12.45
C CYS A 132 -5.36 5.00 -12.41
N LYS A 133 -5.09 5.71 -13.52
CA LYS A 133 -5.44 7.13 -13.67
C LYS A 133 -6.92 7.45 -13.51
N ASP A 134 -7.81 6.49 -13.76
CA ASP A 134 -9.26 6.70 -13.65
C ASP A 134 -9.72 6.84 -12.20
N LEU A 135 -8.88 6.46 -11.23
CA LEU A 135 -9.12 6.70 -9.80
C LEU A 135 -8.85 8.16 -9.39
N GLY A 136 -8.03 8.89 -10.16
CA GLY A 136 -7.68 10.28 -9.86
C GLY A 136 -8.92 11.19 -9.76
N PRO A 137 -9.83 11.18 -10.74
CA PRO A 137 -11.10 11.91 -10.67
C PRO A 137 -11.99 11.53 -9.47
N PHE A 138 -12.00 10.24 -9.08
CA PHE A 138 -12.78 9.79 -7.93
C PHE A 138 -12.24 10.40 -6.64
N ALA A 139 -10.94 10.25 -6.42
CA ALA A 139 -10.27 10.81 -5.24
C ALA A 139 -10.36 12.35 -5.21
N ALA A 140 -10.24 13.01 -6.36
CA ALA A 140 -10.39 14.47 -6.45
C ALA A 140 -11.79 14.93 -6.07
N LYS A 141 -12.84 14.22 -6.55
CA LYS A 141 -14.23 14.52 -6.21
C LYS A 141 -14.55 14.25 -4.75
N ILE A 142 -14.07 13.13 -4.20
CA ILE A 142 -14.24 12.83 -2.76
C ILE A 142 -13.56 13.90 -1.91
N ARG A 143 -12.35 14.36 -2.28
CA ARG A 143 -11.69 15.47 -1.59
C ARG A 143 -12.50 16.76 -1.68
N GLU A 144 -13.04 17.08 -2.85
CA GLU A 144 -13.85 18.31 -3.04
C GLU A 144 -15.13 18.27 -2.19
N ASP A 145 -15.87 17.17 -2.24
CA ASP A 145 -17.20 17.06 -1.63
C ASP A 145 -17.15 16.70 -0.14
N CYS A 146 -16.11 15.99 0.31
CA CYS A 146 -16.04 15.38 1.65
C CYS A 146 -14.91 15.92 2.54
N MET A 147 -14.10 16.88 2.08
CA MET A 147 -13.07 17.49 2.92
C MET A 147 -13.72 18.40 3.96
N SER A 148 -13.50 18.06 5.23
CA SER A 148 -13.89 18.90 6.36
C SER A 148 -12.80 19.94 6.64
N SER A 149 -13.18 21.23 6.69
CA SER A 149 -12.31 22.31 7.16
C SER A 149 -12.73 22.73 8.57
N GLY A 150 -11.88 22.46 9.57
CA GLY A 150 -12.11 22.81 10.98
C GLY A 150 -10.84 23.32 11.67
N TRP A 151 -10.86 23.40 13.01
CA TRP A 151 -9.69 23.78 13.84
C TRP A 151 -8.64 22.66 13.96
N SER A 152 -8.95 21.48 13.43
CA SER A 152 -8.05 20.32 13.32
C SER A 152 -7.51 20.18 11.90
N GLU A 153 -6.47 19.36 11.73
CA GLU A 153 -5.97 18.93 10.42
C GLU A 153 -7.13 18.55 9.49
N PRO A 154 -7.12 19.00 8.21
CA PRO A 154 -8.19 18.72 7.28
C PRO A 154 -8.33 17.21 7.08
N MET A 155 -9.53 16.69 7.31
CA MET A 155 -9.84 15.28 7.13
C MET A 155 -10.74 15.10 5.91
N THR A 156 -10.37 14.17 5.04
CA THR A 156 -11.20 13.70 3.93
C THR A 156 -11.60 12.27 4.22
N GLN A 157 -12.90 12.00 4.23
CA GLN A 157 -13.42 10.63 4.25
C GLN A 157 -14.66 10.54 3.38
N GLY A 158 -14.62 9.71 2.35
CA GLY A 158 -15.75 9.53 1.47
C GLY A 158 -15.56 8.39 0.48
N GLN A 159 -16.66 8.01 -0.16
CA GLN A 159 -16.74 6.94 -1.14
C GLN A 159 -17.47 7.47 -2.38
N LEU A 160 -16.98 7.08 -3.56
CA LEU A 160 -17.62 7.39 -4.82
C LEU A 160 -17.71 6.15 -5.70
N PHE A 161 -18.91 5.86 -6.18
CA PHE A 161 -19.17 4.79 -7.14
C PHE A 161 -19.01 5.31 -8.56
N SER A 162 -18.52 4.45 -9.46
CA SER A 162 -18.52 4.74 -10.89
C SER A 162 -19.94 4.83 -11.43
N ASP A 163 -20.15 5.58 -12.51
CA ASP A 163 -21.45 5.67 -13.18
C ASP A 163 -21.96 4.30 -13.64
N GLU A 164 -21.06 3.39 -14.03
CA GLU A 164 -21.40 2.02 -14.41
C GLU A 164 -21.76 1.12 -13.22
N GLY A 165 -21.55 1.58 -11.99
CA GLY A 165 -21.71 0.80 -10.75
C GLY A 165 -20.73 -0.37 -10.59
N ASN A 166 -19.73 -0.50 -11.47
CA ASN A 166 -18.82 -1.65 -11.49
C ASN A 166 -17.56 -1.47 -10.64
N ARG A 167 -17.35 -0.31 -10.03
CA ARG A 167 -16.26 -0.08 -9.08
C ARG A 167 -16.59 1.10 -8.20
N ASN A 168 -15.91 1.18 -7.07
CA ASN A 168 -15.91 2.39 -6.26
C ASN A 168 -14.52 2.69 -5.74
N ALA A 169 -14.29 3.96 -5.42
CA ALA A 169 -13.09 4.40 -4.75
C ALA A 169 -13.45 4.98 -3.38
N ILE A 170 -12.55 4.79 -2.43
CA ILE A 170 -12.67 5.36 -1.08
C ILE A 170 -11.43 6.18 -0.81
N VAL A 171 -11.60 7.34 -0.19
CA VAL A 171 -10.51 8.13 0.40
C VAL A 171 -10.76 8.24 1.89
N GLY A 172 -9.72 8.10 2.69
CA GLY A 172 -9.84 8.10 4.14
C GLY A 172 -8.51 8.05 4.85
N LYS A 173 -8.55 8.01 6.18
CA LYS A 173 -7.37 7.87 7.03
C LYS A 173 -6.90 6.42 7.07
N ASP A 174 -5.60 6.20 6.92
CA ASP A 174 -4.94 4.92 7.12
C ASP A 174 -3.50 5.14 7.59
N SER A 175 -2.85 4.15 8.21
CA SER A 175 -1.45 4.28 8.58
C SER A 175 -0.53 3.90 7.43
N CYS A 176 0.26 4.88 7.00
CA CYS A 176 1.44 4.72 6.17
C CYS A 176 2.64 4.91 7.13
#